data_AF-A0A8T4XS26-F1
#
_entry.id   AF-A0A8T4XS26-F1
#
_cell.length_a   1.000
_cell.length_b   1.000
_cell.length_c   1.000
_cell.angle_alpha   90.00
_cell.angle_beta   90.00
_cell.angle_gamma   90.00
#
_symmetry.space_group_name_H-M   'P 1'
#
loop_
_entity.id
_entity.type
_entity.pdbx_description
1 polymer ?
#
loop_
_entity_poly.entity_id
_entity_poly.type
_entity_poly.pdbx_seq_one_letter_code
_entity_poly.pdbx_strand_id
1 'polypeptide(L)'
;MAINRCESRWRAMQASSMLEGLGKRVINPSGVEALCGSKIETAKIWMKNGLDVPKWVFVPFPKAQDGLWKERVLTQMEEGLSYPLVLKPTHGSWGKGVQKINSREELLAAIQEPQASSINPDGFFAQEYVPKPGFDLRILCYKEPFHTPKYLCCIARVTRSKDEFRTNTHLGGLPLGIDLHRFPVLVREAEEASGLLQGSKDASIIALDAMPYTNDEKDESLILSLVQNCIPRFEQVRKIVAENRMRRYADWKKDLEEAFKAYKASEEYKDLKGAIESILSRARVKWHEANSRFDFAINTRNATGINPAYTYLDLAQGATTS
;
A
#
# COMPACT_ATOMS: atom_id res chain seq x y z
N MET A 1 0.35 26.44 -8.53
CA MET A 1 0.10 25.02 -8.21
C MET A 1 0.61 24.74 -6.80
N ALA A 2 -0.04 23.87 -6.05
CA ALA A 2 0.33 23.53 -4.68
C ALA A 2 0.73 22.05 -4.57
N ILE A 3 1.76 21.74 -3.80
CA ILE A 3 2.13 20.36 -3.46
C ILE A 3 1.54 20.05 -2.09
N ASN A 4 0.51 19.20 -2.05
CA ASN A 4 -0.16 18.80 -0.84
C ASN A 4 0.53 17.59 -0.21
N ARG A 5 1.11 17.81 0.98
CA ARG A 5 1.85 16.81 1.75
C ARG A 5 1.34 16.69 3.18
N CYS A 6 0.06 17.00 3.44
CA CYS A 6 -0.46 16.78 4.78
C CYS A 6 -0.48 15.27 5.10
N GLU A 7 0.07 14.91 6.26
CA GLU A 7 0.12 13.54 6.76
C GLU A 7 -1.28 12.98 7.08
N SER A 8 -2.18 13.84 7.56
CA SER A 8 -3.58 13.46 7.81
C SER A 8 -4.35 13.39 6.51
N ARG A 9 -4.90 12.20 6.20
CA ARG A 9 -5.73 11.97 5.00
C ARG A 9 -6.89 12.96 4.88
N TRP A 10 -7.62 13.16 5.98
CA TRP A 10 -8.74 14.10 6.02
C TRP A 10 -8.29 15.54 5.75
N ARG A 11 -7.21 16.00 6.41
CA ARG A 11 -6.71 17.36 6.20
C ARG A 11 -6.22 17.58 4.78
N ALA A 12 -5.51 16.61 4.18
CA ALA A 12 -5.06 16.81 2.82
C ALA A 12 -6.22 16.72 1.80
N MET A 13 -7.23 15.86 1.98
CA MET A 13 -8.43 15.90 1.13
C MET A 13 -9.11 17.28 1.19
N GLN A 14 -9.33 17.81 2.41
CA GLN A 14 -9.92 19.14 2.60
C GLN A 14 -9.03 20.25 2.03
N ALA A 15 -7.71 20.19 2.23
CA ALA A 15 -6.77 21.18 1.72
C ALA A 15 -6.76 21.21 0.19
N SER A 16 -6.75 20.05 -0.47
CA SER A 16 -6.86 19.98 -1.94
C SER A 16 -8.18 20.58 -2.40
N SER A 17 -9.31 20.19 -1.78
CA SER A 17 -10.63 20.68 -2.15
C SER A 17 -10.77 22.20 -2.00
N MET A 18 -10.27 22.77 -0.89
CA MET A 18 -10.28 24.22 -0.66
C MET A 18 -9.43 24.97 -1.68
N LEU A 19 -8.23 24.48 -1.98
CA LEU A 19 -7.33 25.11 -2.95
C LEU A 19 -7.89 25.02 -4.38
N GLU A 20 -8.50 23.89 -4.74
CA GLU A 20 -9.20 23.73 -6.01
C GLU A 20 -10.39 24.68 -6.14
N GLY A 21 -11.17 24.88 -5.06
CA GLY A 21 -12.23 25.88 -5.01
C GLY A 21 -11.75 27.32 -5.21
N LEU A 22 -10.48 27.59 -4.92
CA LEU A 22 -9.80 28.86 -5.21
C LEU A 22 -9.13 28.88 -6.60
N GLY A 23 -9.43 27.92 -7.47
CA GLY A 23 -8.88 27.80 -8.82
C GLY A 23 -7.40 27.41 -8.85
N LYS A 24 -6.85 26.82 -7.78
CA LYS A 24 -5.46 26.36 -7.74
C LYS A 24 -5.38 24.88 -8.12
N ARG A 25 -4.46 24.53 -9.03
CA ARG A 25 -4.03 23.14 -9.26
C ARG A 25 -3.27 22.59 -8.05
N VAL A 26 -3.55 21.35 -7.64
CA VAL A 26 -2.96 20.71 -6.46
C VAL A 26 -2.46 19.30 -6.78
N ILE A 27 -1.31 18.91 -6.25
CA ILE A 27 -0.78 17.54 -6.30
C ILE A 27 -0.87 16.96 -4.88
N ASN A 28 -1.74 15.99 -4.56
CA ASN A 28 -2.75 15.36 -5.40
C ASN A 28 -4.09 16.12 -5.40
N PRO A 29 -4.87 16.07 -6.49
CA PRO A 29 -6.22 16.63 -6.54
C PRO A 29 -7.16 15.96 -5.54
N SER A 30 -8.20 16.67 -5.07
CA SER A 30 -9.12 16.15 -4.05
C SER A 30 -9.85 14.88 -4.47
N GLY A 31 -10.18 14.74 -5.77
CA GLY A 31 -10.76 13.52 -6.33
C GLY A 31 -9.82 12.31 -6.21
N VAL A 32 -8.53 12.49 -6.53
CA VAL A 32 -7.50 11.45 -6.36
C VAL A 32 -7.34 11.11 -4.87
N GLU A 33 -7.35 12.14 -4.02
CA GLU A 33 -7.25 11.96 -2.57
C GLU A 33 -8.42 11.16 -1.98
N ALA A 34 -9.64 11.40 -2.46
CA ALA A 34 -10.84 10.68 -2.04
C ALA A 34 -10.79 9.21 -2.48
N LEU A 35 -10.41 8.95 -3.73
CA LEU A 35 -10.29 7.58 -4.26
C LEU A 35 -9.24 6.78 -3.51
N CYS A 36 -7.99 7.29 -3.39
CA CYS A 36 -6.95 6.65 -2.57
C CYS A 36 -7.32 6.57 -1.07
N GLY A 37 -8.27 7.37 -0.61
CA GLY A 37 -8.78 7.35 0.75
C GLY A 37 -9.68 6.14 1.05
N SER A 38 -10.39 5.63 0.04
CA SER A 38 -11.42 4.61 0.17
C SER A 38 -11.01 3.29 -0.46
N LYS A 39 -10.91 2.24 0.35
CA LYS A 39 -10.59 0.88 -0.12
C LYS A 39 -11.73 0.29 -0.96
N ILE A 40 -12.98 0.61 -0.61
CA ILE A 40 -14.16 0.12 -1.34
C ILE A 40 -14.24 0.76 -2.72
N GLU A 41 -14.15 2.10 -2.81
CA GLU A 41 -14.26 2.77 -4.10
C GLU A 41 -13.10 2.41 -5.02
N THR A 42 -11.87 2.32 -4.48
CA THR A 42 -10.71 1.83 -5.22
C THR A 42 -10.94 0.41 -5.75
N ALA A 43 -11.36 -0.54 -4.90
CA ALA A 43 -11.59 -1.92 -5.29
C ALA A 43 -12.72 -2.05 -6.33
N LYS A 44 -13.80 -1.28 -6.19
CA LYS A 44 -14.91 -1.23 -7.17
C LYS A 44 -14.44 -0.75 -8.54
N ILE A 45 -13.64 0.32 -8.58
CA ILE A 45 -13.11 0.87 -9.84
C ILE A 45 -12.21 -0.15 -10.52
N TRP A 46 -11.29 -0.76 -9.79
CA TRP A 46 -10.40 -1.78 -10.34
C TRP A 46 -11.16 -3.01 -10.86
N MET A 47 -12.07 -3.55 -10.06
CA MET A 47 -12.89 -4.70 -10.45
C MET A 47 -13.74 -4.42 -11.70
N LYS A 48 -14.37 -3.25 -11.78
CA LYS A 48 -15.17 -2.85 -12.96
C LYS A 48 -14.35 -2.78 -14.25
N ASN A 49 -13.05 -2.50 -14.14
CA ASN A 49 -12.13 -2.41 -15.27
C ASN A 49 -11.29 -3.70 -15.45
N GLY A 50 -11.66 -4.82 -14.81
CA GLY A 50 -11.05 -6.12 -15.06
C GLY A 50 -9.72 -6.37 -14.34
N LEU A 51 -9.29 -5.48 -13.44
CA LEU A 51 -8.13 -5.73 -12.59
C LEU A 51 -8.45 -6.75 -11.51
N ASP A 52 -7.50 -7.65 -11.24
CA ASP A 52 -7.64 -8.66 -10.21
C ASP A 52 -7.50 -8.02 -8.82
N VAL A 53 -8.55 -8.12 -8.02
CA VAL A 53 -8.60 -7.63 -6.64
C VAL A 53 -9.04 -8.77 -5.73
N PRO A 54 -8.72 -8.74 -4.42
CA PRO A 54 -9.28 -9.70 -3.49
C PRO A 54 -10.82 -9.62 -3.53
N LYS A 55 -11.50 -10.77 -3.60
CA LYS A 55 -12.95 -10.85 -3.36
C LYS A 55 -13.28 -10.12 -2.07
N TRP A 56 -14.39 -9.40 -2.05
CA TRP A 56 -14.74 -8.57 -0.92
C TRP A 56 -16.24 -8.49 -0.70
N VAL A 57 -16.63 -8.28 0.55
CA VAL A 57 -18.01 -8.06 0.97
C VAL A 57 -18.03 -6.81 1.86
N PHE A 58 -19.04 -5.98 1.63
CA PHE A 58 -19.34 -4.84 2.50
C PHE A 58 -20.75 -4.99 3.06
N VAL A 59 -20.86 -4.95 4.39
CA VAL A 59 -22.13 -5.01 5.09
C VAL A 59 -22.33 -3.69 5.85
N PRO A 60 -23.30 -2.84 5.46
CA PRO A 60 -23.59 -1.60 6.17
C PRO A 60 -23.89 -1.86 7.65
N PHE A 61 -23.56 -0.91 8.52
CA PHE A 61 -23.92 -1.04 9.92
C PHE A 61 -25.45 -1.13 10.08
N PRO A 62 -25.96 -2.07 10.90
CA PRO A 62 -27.39 -2.26 11.04
C PRO A 62 -28.03 -1.04 11.71
N LYS A 63 -29.15 -0.55 11.14
CA LYS A 63 -29.94 0.54 11.73
C LYS A 63 -30.57 0.15 13.08
N ALA A 64 -30.97 -1.12 13.20
CA ALA A 64 -31.52 -1.70 14.43
C ALA A 64 -30.71 -2.93 14.81
N GLN A 65 -30.25 -2.97 16.06
CA GLN A 65 -29.51 -4.09 16.63
C GLN A 65 -30.46 -5.08 17.31
N ASP A 66 -31.39 -5.66 16.54
CA ASP A 66 -32.32 -6.71 17.00
C ASP A 66 -31.60 -8.03 17.34
N GLY A 67 -32.30 -9.04 17.87
CA GLY A 67 -31.65 -10.31 18.24
C GLY A 67 -30.91 -11.06 17.10
N LEU A 68 -31.11 -10.67 15.84
CA LEU A 68 -30.63 -11.39 14.65
C LEU A 68 -29.62 -10.59 13.81
N TRP A 69 -29.29 -9.34 14.17
CA TRP A 69 -28.46 -8.49 13.32
C TRP A 69 -27.07 -9.10 13.07
N LYS A 70 -26.44 -9.70 14.08
CA LYS A 70 -25.12 -10.32 13.96
C LYS A 70 -25.17 -11.49 12.99
N GLU A 71 -26.20 -12.33 13.13
CA GLU A 71 -26.41 -13.48 12.26
C GLU A 71 -26.53 -13.04 10.80
N ARG A 72 -27.31 -11.97 10.52
CA ARG A 72 -27.41 -11.42 9.16
C ARG A 72 -26.06 -10.94 8.61
N VAL A 73 -25.24 -10.26 9.43
CA VAL A 73 -23.89 -9.83 9.00
C VAL A 73 -23.00 -11.04 8.71
N LEU A 74 -23.02 -12.07 9.57
CA LEU A 74 -22.25 -13.30 9.39
C LEU A 74 -22.65 -14.00 8.07
N THR A 75 -23.94 -14.25 7.87
CA THR A 75 -24.45 -14.90 6.66
C THR A 75 -24.03 -14.15 5.40
N GLN A 76 -24.21 -12.82 5.36
CA GLN A 76 -23.81 -12.03 4.19
C GLN A 76 -22.31 -12.08 3.90
N MET A 77 -21.48 -12.14 4.94
CA MET A 77 -20.03 -12.28 4.75
C MET A 77 -19.64 -13.67 4.26
N GLU A 78 -20.21 -14.72 4.82
CA GLU A 78 -19.91 -16.11 4.48
C GLU A 78 -20.48 -16.54 3.13
N GLU A 79 -21.56 -15.90 2.66
CA GLU A 79 -22.07 -16.08 1.29
C GLU A 79 -21.04 -15.64 0.23
N GLY A 80 -20.24 -14.62 0.54
CA GLY A 80 -19.25 -14.06 -0.40
C GLY A 80 -17.81 -14.51 -0.18
N LEU A 81 -17.46 -14.94 1.04
CA LEU A 81 -16.08 -15.20 1.46
C LEU A 81 -15.97 -16.50 2.27
N SER A 82 -14.83 -17.18 2.12
CA SER A 82 -14.47 -18.32 2.95
C SER A 82 -13.42 -17.91 3.99
N TYR A 83 -13.34 -18.67 5.07
CA TYR A 83 -12.27 -18.52 6.05
C TYR A 83 -10.94 -19.12 5.53
N PRO A 84 -9.78 -18.54 5.87
CA PRO A 84 -9.65 -17.28 6.58
C PRO A 84 -10.04 -16.07 5.71
N LEU A 85 -10.61 -15.04 6.33
CA LEU A 85 -10.90 -13.75 5.71
C LEU A 85 -10.18 -12.62 6.43
N VAL A 86 -10.14 -11.43 5.82
CA VAL A 86 -9.51 -10.24 6.38
C VAL A 86 -10.57 -9.17 6.62
N LEU A 87 -10.87 -8.87 7.89
CA LEU A 87 -11.69 -7.73 8.27
C LEU A 87 -10.81 -6.49 8.37
N LYS A 88 -11.20 -5.39 7.72
CA LYS A 88 -10.42 -4.15 7.74
C LYS A 88 -11.29 -2.90 7.60
N PRO A 89 -10.86 -1.74 8.14
CA PRO A 89 -11.59 -0.49 7.98
C PRO A 89 -11.60 -0.04 6.51
N THR A 90 -12.72 0.54 6.09
CA THR A 90 -12.94 1.08 4.73
C THR A 90 -11.97 2.19 4.37
N HIS A 91 -11.56 2.98 5.37
CA HIS A 91 -10.56 4.03 5.27
C HIS A 91 -9.40 3.74 6.22
N GLY A 92 -8.36 4.57 6.18
CA GLY A 92 -7.20 4.46 7.08
C GLY A 92 -6.00 3.77 6.47
N SER A 93 -4.86 3.94 7.15
CA SER A 93 -3.51 3.56 6.70
C SER A 93 -2.82 2.67 7.73
N TRP A 94 -1.64 2.16 7.36
CA TRP A 94 -0.69 1.50 8.27
C TRP A 94 -1.17 0.19 8.90
N GLY A 95 -2.23 -0.43 8.38
CA GLY A 95 -2.73 -1.72 8.87
C GLY A 95 -3.45 -1.66 10.22
N LYS A 96 -3.79 -0.46 10.69
CA LYS A 96 -4.61 -0.28 11.91
C LYS A 96 -6.01 -0.86 11.68
N GLY A 97 -6.46 -1.73 12.57
CA GLY A 97 -7.79 -2.37 12.50
C GLY A 97 -7.89 -3.49 11.46
N VAL A 98 -6.78 -3.97 10.91
CA VAL A 98 -6.77 -5.14 10.01
C VAL A 98 -6.64 -6.41 10.85
N GLN A 99 -7.60 -7.33 10.72
CA GLN A 99 -7.67 -8.59 11.45
C GLN A 99 -7.82 -9.76 10.48
N LYS A 100 -6.99 -10.80 10.64
CA LYS A 100 -7.20 -12.10 9.98
C LYS A 100 -8.15 -12.90 10.85
N ILE A 101 -9.25 -13.36 10.25
CA ILE A 101 -10.33 -14.07 10.90
C ILE A 101 -10.35 -15.48 10.34
N ASN A 102 -10.12 -16.48 11.18
CA ASN A 102 -9.96 -17.89 10.80
C ASN A 102 -11.23 -18.71 10.98
N SER A 103 -12.23 -18.20 11.71
CA SER A 103 -13.48 -18.92 11.95
C SER A 103 -14.67 -17.97 12.13
N ARG A 104 -15.87 -18.56 12.14
CA ARG A 104 -17.12 -17.85 12.42
C ARG A 104 -17.15 -17.24 13.80
N GLU A 105 -16.62 -17.94 14.80
CA GLU A 105 -16.54 -17.48 16.19
C GLU A 105 -15.63 -16.25 16.30
N GLU A 106 -14.48 -16.27 15.62
CA GLU A 106 -13.60 -15.10 15.53
C GLU A 106 -14.29 -13.93 14.82
N LEU A 107 -15.06 -14.19 13.74
CA LEU A 107 -15.80 -13.14 13.05
C LEU A 107 -16.87 -12.53 13.96
N LEU A 108 -17.65 -13.36 14.64
CA LEU A 108 -18.66 -12.95 15.60
C LEU A 108 -18.04 -12.09 16.71
N ALA A 109 -16.87 -12.46 17.22
CA ALA A 109 -16.11 -11.68 18.20
C ALA A 109 -15.64 -10.33 17.63
N ALA A 110 -15.26 -10.27 16.35
CA ALA A 110 -14.80 -9.04 15.71
C ALA A 110 -15.93 -8.05 15.39
N ILE A 111 -17.16 -8.53 15.12
CA ILE A 111 -18.32 -7.68 14.77
C ILE A 111 -19.22 -7.35 15.97
N GLN A 112 -18.79 -7.58 17.21
CA GLN A 112 -19.67 -7.51 18.40
C GLN A 112 -20.48 -6.23 18.53
N GLU A 113 -19.90 -5.09 18.16
CA GLU A 113 -20.54 -3.79 18.18
C GLU A 113 -20.27 -3.03 16.87
N PRO A 114 -21.30 -2.46 16.22
CA PRO A 114 -21.11 -1.52 15.13
C PRO A 114 -20.45 -0.24 15.67
N GLN A 115 -19.14 -0.11 15.48
CA GLN A 115 -18.38 1.04 15.96
C GLN A 115 -18.00 1.95 14.78
N ALA A 116 -18.92 2.87 14.46
CA ALA A 116 -18.63 3.94 13.51
C ALA A 116 -17.44 4.76 14.00
N SER A 117 -16.44 4.90 13.15
CA SER A 117 -15.22 5.65 13.44
C SER A 117 -14.79 6.47 12.24
N SER A 118 -13.86 7.40 12.45
CA SER A 118 -13.32 8.23 11.36
C SER A 118 -12.66 7.43 10.23
N ILE A 119 -12.25 6.18 10.47
CA ILE A 119 -11.67 5.30 9.46
C ILE A 119 -12.65 4.22 8.98
N ASN A 120 -13.77 4.03 9.68
CA ASN A 120 -14.79 3.06 9.31
C ASN A 120 -16.18 3.58 9.66
N PRO A 121 -16.71 4.54 8.89
CA PRO A 121 -17.95 5.21 9.26
C PRO A 121 -19.20 4.38 8.99
N ASP A 122 -19.19 3.54 7.94
CA ASP A 122 -20.45 3.11 7.33
C ASP A 122 -20.79 1.61 7.48
N GLY A 123 -19.81 0.74 7.74
CA GLY A 123 -20.08 -0.70 7.78
C GLY A 123 -18.87 -1.58 8.00
N PHE A 124 -19.10 -2.89 7.98
CA PHE A 124 -18.05 -3.90 8.03
C PHE A 124 -17.56 -4.20 6.62
N PHE A 125 -16.24 -4.20 6.44
CA PHE A 125 -15.61 -4.52 5.16
C PHE A 125 -14.65 -5.70 5.32
N ALA A 126 -14.93 -6.78 4.62
CA ALA A 126 -14.16 -8.02 4.63
C ALA A 126 -13.62 -8.32 3.23
N GLN A 127 -12.44 -8.94 3.17
CA GLN A 127 -11.84 -9.45 1.94
C GLN A 127 -11.39 -10.90 2.10
N GLU A 128 -11.26 -11.62 0.99
CA GLU A 128 -10.59 -12.92 0.99
C GLU A 128 -9.15 -12.77 1.51
N TYR A 129 -8.69 -13.74 2.29
CA TYR A 129 -7.29 -13.83 2.63
C TYR A 129 -6.50 -14.30 1.40
N VAL A 130 -5.55 -13.49 0.95
CA VAL A 130 -4.63 -13.85 -0.14
C VAL A 130 -3.35 -14.44 0.48
N PRO A 131 -3.05 -15.73 0.25
CA PRO A 131 -1.78 -16.32 0.67
C PRO A 131 -0.65 -15.74 -0.19
N LYS A 132 0.14 -14.86 0.42
CA LYS A 132 1.29 -14.21 -0.22
C LYS A 132 2.55 -15.05 0.00
N PRO A 133 3.55 -14.96 -0.88
CA PRO A 133 4.85 -15.60 -0.71
C PRO A 133 5.74 -14.89 0.35
N GLY A 134 5.16 -14.23 1.36
CA GLY A 134 5.93 -13.51 2.39
C GLY A 134 6.26 -12.04 2.07
N PHE A 135 5.77 -11.48 0.96
CA PHE A 135 5.93 -10.06 0.65
C PHE A 135 4.72 -9.48 -0.09
N ASP A 136 4.58 -8.15 -0.06
CA ASP A 136 3.75 -7.39 -0.99
C ASP A 136 4.61 -6.40 -1.79
N LEU A 137 4.02 -5.80 -2.81
CA LEU A 137 4.64 -4.72 -3.57
C LEU A 137 3.99 -3.38 -3.20
N ARG A 138 4.81 -2.33 -3.15
CA ARG A 138 4.37 -0.94 -3.17
C ARG A 138 4.97 -0.26 -4.39
N ILE A 139 4.10 0.13 -5.31
CA ILE A 139 4.44 0.62 -6.64
C ILE A 139 4.02 2.08 -6.74
N LEU A 140 4.99 2.98 -6.90
CA LEU A 140 4.70 4.40 -7.10
C LEU A 140 4.48 4.68 -8.58
N CYS A 141 3.39 5.37 -8.89
CA CYS A 141 3.07 5.86 -10.22
C CYS A 141 2.80 7.36 -10.15
N TYR A 142 3.18 8.08 -11.19
CA TYR A 142 2.91 9.50 -11.33
C TYR A 142 2.25 9.79 -12.67
N LYS A 143 1.53 10.90 -12.74
CA LYS A 143 0.87 11.37 -13.94
C LYS A 143 1.15 12.84 -14.10
N GLU A 144 1.71 13.19 -15.25
CA GLU A 144 1.82 14.57 -15.71
C GLU A 144 0.45 15.09 -16.19
N PRO A 145 0.19 16.41 -16.14
CA PRO A 145 -1.06 16.96 -16.65
C PRO A 145 -1.33 16.49 -18.09
N PHE A 146 -2.56 16.08 -18.38
CA PHE A 146 -3.00 15.60 -19.70
C PHE A 146 -2.31 14.33 -20.27
N HIS A 147 -1.42 13.67 -19.51
CA HIS A 147 -0.72 12.47 -19.96
C HIS A 147 -1.25 11.19 -19.30
N THR A 148 -0.81 10.03 -19.80
CA THR A 148 -1.02 8.75 -19.12
C THR A 148 -0.10 8.65 -17.89
N PRO A 149 -0.50 7.91 -16.85
CA PRO A 149 0.38 7.59 -15.74
C PRO A 149 1.62 6.83 -16.20
N LYS A 150 2.69 6.98 -15.43
CA LYS A 150 3.98 6.33 -15.62
C LYS A 150 4.40 5.68 -14.30
N TYR A 151 4.96 4.48 -14.38
CA TYR A 151 5.67 3.85 -13.28
C TYR A 151 6.88 4.70 -12.86
N LEU A 152 7.08 4.87 -11.55
CA LEU A 152 8.22 5.57 -10.97
C LEU A 152 9.23 4.61 -10.34
N CYS A 153 8.80 3.85 -9.34
CA CYS A 153 9.64 2.91 -8.62
C CYS A 153 8.80 1.92 -7.80
N CYS A 154 9.42 0.80 -7.41
CA CYS A 154 8.78 -0.23 -6.60
C CYS A 154 9.67 -0.66 -5.43
N ILE A 155 9.05 -0.85 -4.27
CA ILE A 155 9.62 -1.63 -3.18
C ILE A 155 8.79 -2.89 -2.93
N ALA A 156 9.45 -4.03 -2.77
CA ALA A 156 8.85 -5.15 -2.07
C ALA A 156 8.94 -4.89 -0.56
N ARG A 157 7.87 -5.19 0.18
CA ARG A 157 7.87 -5.12 1.64
C ARG A 157 7.74 -6.54 2.17
N VAL A 158 8.82 -7.04 2.73
CA VAL A 158 8.95 -8.46 3.13
C VAL A 158 8.62 -8.61 4.60
N THR A 159 7.75 -9.57 4.94
CA THR A 159 7.47 -9.87 6.34
C THR A 159 8.68 -10.54 7.01
N ARG A 160 8.79 -10.39 8.33
CA ARG A 160 9.90 -10.95 9.10
C ARG A 160 9.57 -12.27 9.78
N SER A 161 8.29 -12.61 9.88
CA SER A 161 7.82 -13.82 10.54
C SER A 161 6.52 -14.31 9.91
N LYS A 162 6.23 -15.60 10.08
CA LYS A 162 5.00 -16.23 9.63
C LYS A 162 3.76 -15.73 10.39
N ASP A 163 3.96 -15.33 11.65
CA ASP A 163 2.87 -14.84 12.51
C ASP A 163 2.37 -13.45 12.10
N GLU A 164 3.17 -12.69 11.36
CA GLU A 164 2.82 -11.36 10.86
C GLU A 164 2.49 -11.42 9.37
N PHE A 165 1.21 -11.61 9.05
CA PHE A 165 0.74 -11.61 7.66
C PHE A 165 0.74 -10.21 7.02
N ARG A 166 0.84 -9.14 7.82
CA ARG A 166 0.89 -7.76 7.32
C ARG A 166 2.33 -7.35 7.03
N THR A 167 2.57 -6.97 5.80
CA THR A 167 3.88 -6.67 5.23
C THR A 167 4.25 -5.18 5.34
N ASN A 168 3.57 -4.40 6.20
CA ASN A 168 3.82 -2.96 6.30
C ASN A 168 5.22 -2.66 6.85
N THR A 169 5.94 -1.73 6.22
CA THR A 169 7.27 -1.28 6.68
C THR A 169 7.22 -0.66 8.08
N HIS A 170 6.12 0.02 8.44
CA HIS A 170 5.89 0.51 9.80
C HIS A 170 5.74 -0.61 10.84
N LEU A 171 5.35 -1.82 10.42
CA LEU A 171 5.28 -3.01 11.27
C LEU A 171 6.60 -3.80 11.26
N GLY A 172 7.66 -3.23 10.67
CA GLY A 172 8.98 -3.85 10.59
C GLY A 172 9.24 -4.62 9.31
N GLY A 173 8.34 -4.56 8.31
CA GLY A 173 8.57 -5.14 7.00
C GLY A 173 9.84 -4.58 6.34
N LEU A 174 10.65 -5.47 5.78
CA LEU A 174 11.94 -5.13 5.20
C LEU A 174 11.73 -4.58 3.78
N PRO A 175 12.18 -3.35 3.47
CA PRO A 175 12.04 -2.76 2.15
C PRO A 175 13.16 -3.22 1.22
N LEU A 176 12.78 -3.74 0.05
CA LEU A 176 13.70 -4.19 -0.98
C LEU A 176 13.35 -3.53 -2.31
N GLY A 177 14.33 -2.91 -2.98
CA GLY A 177 14.11 -2.20 -4.25
C GLY A 177 14.01 -3.20 -5.40
N ILE A 178 12.86 -3.19 -6.08
CA ILE A 178 12.59 -4.04 -7.24
C ILE A 178 12.52 -3.17 -8.49
N ASP A 179 13.26 -3.57 -9.52
CA ASP A 179 13.12 -2.95 -10.84
C ASP A 179 11.99 -3.64 -11.61
N LEU A 180 10.80 -3.02 -11.60
CA LEU A 180 9.65 -3.57 -12.32
C LEU A 180 9.79 -3.51 -13.84
N HIS A 181 10.76 -2.78 -14.42
CA HIS A 181 10.96 -2.82 -15.87
C HIS A 181 11.30 -4.23 -16.38
N ARG A 182 11.82 -5.10 -15.51
CA ARG A 182 12.03 -6.53 -15.78
C ARG A 182 10.74 -7.34 -15.89
N PHE A 183 9.61 -6.78 -15.48
CA PHE A 183 8.28 -7.38 -15.45
C PHE A 183 7.27 -6.47 -16.17
N PRO A 184 7.35 -6.34 -17.51
CA PRO A 184 6.59 -5.34 -18.27
C PRO A 184 5.07 -5.50 -18.17
N VAL A 185 4.57 -6.70 -17.87
CA VAL A 185 3.14 -6.94 -17.60
C VAL A 185 2.72 -6.21 -16.32
N LEU A 186 3.50 -6.34 -15.23
CA LEU A 186 3.21 -5.66 -13.96
C LEU A 186 3.31 -4.14 -14.07
N VAL A 187 4.25 -3.62 -14.87
CA VAL A 187 4.35 -2.17 -15.13
C VAL A 187 3.09 -1.66 -15.82
N ARG A 188 2.65 -2.32 -16.90
CA ARG A 188 1.43 -1.92 -17.61
C ARG A 188 0.20 -1.98 -16.71
N GLU A 189 0.07 -3.05 -15.93
CA GLU A 189 -1.04 -3.23 -15.00
C GLU A 189 -1.02 -2.17 -13.87
N ALA A 190 0.17 -1.77 -13.39
CA ALA A 190 0.31 -0.68 -12.42
C ALA A 190 -0.07 0.69 -13.01
N GLU A 191 0.35 0.98 -14.24
CA GLU A 191 0.00 2.21 -14.95
C GLU A 191 -1.50 2.28 -15.24
N GLU A 192 -2.12 1.17 -15.62
CA GLU A 192 -3.57 1.05 -15.77
C GLU A 192 -4.30 1.26 -14.44
N ALA A 193 -3.92 0.51 -13.39
CA ALA A 193 -4.52 0.59 -12.07
C ALA A 193 -4.42 2.00 -11.46
N SER A 194 -3.29 2.69 -11.66
CA SER A 194 -3.12 4.06 -11.21
C SER A 194 -3.90 5.05 -12.07
N GLY A 195 -3.96 4.85 -13.39
CA GLY A 195 -4.70 5.71 -14.32
C GLY A 195 -6.19 5.78 -14.04
N LEU A 196 -6.78 4.66 -13.63
CA LEU A 196 -8.18 4.60 -13.20
C LEU A 196 -8.48 5.48 -11.97
N LEU A 197 -7.48 5.76 -11.14
CA LEU A 197 -7.62 6.61 -9.94
C LEU A 197 -7.15 8.05 -10.17
N GLN A 198 -6.25 8.26 -11.14
CA GLN A 198 -5.66 9.54 -11.49
C GLN A 198 -6.42 10.24 -12.64
N GLY A 199 -7.72 9.97 -12.80
CA GLY A 199 -8.56 10.42 -13.92
C GLY A 199 -8.76 11.95 -14.08
N SER A 200 -8.14 12.79 -13.24
CA SER A 200 -8.14 14.26 -13.39
C SER A 200 -7.27 14.71 -14.58
N LYS A 201 -7.51 15.94 -15.06
CA LYS A 201 -6.59 16.61 -16.02
C LYS A 201 -5.28 17.05 -15.35
N ASP A 202 -5.26 17.08 -14.02
CA ASP A 202 -4.15 17.56 -13.20
C ASP A 202 -3.08 16.51 -12.92
N ALA A 203 -1.91 17.02 -12.53
CA ALA A 203 -0.77 16.23 -12.07
C ALA A 203 -1.09 15.45 -10.78
N SER A 204 -0.59 14.22 -10.67
CA SER A 204 -0.73 13.41 -9.45
C SER A 204 0.40 12.40 -9.30
N ILE A 205 0.60 11.92 -8.09
CA ILE A 205 1.52 10.84 -7.74
C ILE A 205 0.94 10.03 -6.59
N ILE A 206 0.82 8.72 -6.79
CA ILE A 206 0.20 7.78 -5.85
C ILE A 206 1.04 6.52 -5.72
N ALA A 207 0.79 5.75 -4.66
CA ALA A 207 1.35 4.43 -4.45
C ALA A 207 0.24 3.38 -4.48
N LEU A 208 0.47 2.30 -5.22
CA LEU A 208 -0.38 1.13 -5.30
C LEU A 208 0.21 0.00 -4.48
N ASP A 209 -0.61 -0.69 -3.71
CA ASP A 209 -0.23 -1.90 -3.01
C ASP A 209 -0.82 -3.13 -3.73
N ALA A 210 0.06 -4.08 -4.04
CA ALA A 210 -0.27 -5.29 -4.78
C ALA A 210 0.25 -6.53 -4.04
N MET A 211 -0.55 -7.59 -4.00
CA MET A 211 -0.21 -8.86 -3.37
C MET A 211 0.11 -9.88 -4.46
N PRO A 212 1.39 -10.27 -4.63
CA PRO A 212 1.74 -11.38 -5.48
C PRO A 212 1.13 -12.67 -4.94
N TYR A 213 0.64 -13.51 -5.83
CA TYR A 213 0.18 -14.85 -5.50
C TYR A 213 0.66 -15.85 -6.55
N THR A 214 0.98 -17.04 -6.08
CA THR A 214 1.50 -18.16 -6.87
C THR A 214 0.80 -19.44 -6.43
N ASN A 215 0.94 -20.51 -7.22
CA ASN A 215 0.44 -21.83 -6.86
C ASN A 215 1.49 -22.66 -6.09
N ASP A 216 2.59 -22.06 -5.64
CA ASP A 216 3.69 -22.78 -4.97
C ASP A 216 3.81 -22.37 -3.50
N GLU A 217 3.33 -23.23 -2.62
CA GLU A 217 3.37 -23.03 -1.17
C GLU A 217 4.81 -22.95 -0.60
N LYS A 218 5.82 -23.39 -1.37
CA LYS A 218 7.22 -23.30 -0.95
C LYS A 218 7.78 -21.88 -1.04
N ASP A 219 7.15 -21.00 -1.82
CA ASP A 219 7.60 -19.62 -2.01
C ASP A 219 7.66 -18.84 -0.70
N GLU A 220 6.62 -18.97 0.12
CA GLU A 220 6.57 -18.31 1.44
C GLU A 220 7.71 -18.83 2.33
N SER A 221 7.92 -20.14 2.37
CA SER A 221 8.96 -20.76 3.19
C SER A 221 10.37 -20.33 2.76
N LEU A 222 10.61 -20.23 1.45
CA LEU A 222 11.86 -19.73 0.89
C LEU A 222 12.11 -18.28 1.29
N ILE A 223 11.13 -17.39 1.09
CA ILE A 223 11.25 -15.97 1.43
C ILE A 223 11.45 -15.78 2.94
N LEU A 224 10.70 -16.51 3.77
CA LEU A 224 10.84 -16.47 5.22
C LEU A 224 12.21 -16.96 5.69
N SER A 225 12.81 -17.93 5.01
CA SER A 225 14.18 -18.36 5.30
C SER A 225 15.21 -17.29 4.94
N LEU A 226 15.13 -16.74 3.73
CA LEU A 226 16.08 -15.74 3.24
C LEU A 226 16.01 -14.42 4.02
N VAL A 227 14.81 -13.99 4.43
CA VAL A 227 14.64 -12.75 5.19
C VAL A 227 15.30 -12.84 6.58
N GLN A 228 15.37 -14.02 7.22
CA GLN A 228 16.08 -14.16 8.50
C GLN A 228 17.54 -13.76 8.39
N ASN A 229 18.19 -14.09 7.27
CA ASN A 229 19.59 -13.75 7.03
C ASN A 229 19.78 -12.23 6.81
N CYS A 230 18.74 -11.54 6.33
CA CYS A 230 18.77 -10.09 6.14
C CYS A 230 18.57 -9.29 7.44
N ILE A 231 17.87 -9.85 8.43
CA ILE A 231 17.46 -9.15 9.66
C ILE A 231 18.64 -8.49 10.38
N PRO A 232 19.77 -9.17 10.67
CA PRO A 232 20.86 -8.57 11.43
C PRO A 232 21.44 -7.30 10.80
N ARG A 233 21.59 -7.28 9.46
CA ARG A 233 22.05 -6.09 8.73
C ARG A 233 20.99 -5.00 8.70
N PHE A 234 19.73 -5.37 8.48
CA PHE A 234 18.64 -4.40 8.45
C PHE A 234 18.37 -3.76 9.82
N GLU A 235 18.64 -4.45 10.93
CA GLU A 235 18.55 -3.85 12.28
C GLU A 235 19.52 -2.68 12.45
N GLN A 236 20.66 -2.64 11.74
CA GLN A 236 21.56 -1.48 11.76
C GLN A 236 20.89 -0.25 11.12
N VAL A 237 20.20 -0.45 10.00
CA VAL A 237 19.38 0.59 9.35
C VAL A 237 18.28 1.07 10.30
N ARG A 238 17.57 0.15 10.97
CA ARG A 238 16.49 0.49 11.91
C ARG A 238 16.97 1.32 13.10
N LYS A 239 18.16 1.02 13.65
CA LYS A 239 18.77 1.81 14.72
C LYS A 239 18.98 3.26 14.29
N ILE A 240 19.56 3.47 13.11
CA ILE A 240 19.76 4.82 12.56
C ILE A 240 18.41 5.52 12.35
N VAL A 241 17.40 4.84 11.80
CA VAL A 241 16.06 5.41 11.62
C VAL A 241 15.45 5.89 12.95
N ALA A 242 15.64 5.14 14.04
CA ALA A 242 15.14 5.52 15.37
C ALA A 242 15.81 6.80 15.92
N GLU A 243 17.04 7.09 15.49
CA GLU A 243 17.81 8.27 15.93
C GLU A 243 17.45 9.58 15.21
N ASN A 244 16.56 9.54 14.21
CA ASN A 244 16.25 10.68 13.33
C ASN A 244 15.93 11.98 14.11
N ARG A 245 15.19 11.88 15.22
CA ARG A 245 14.78 13.05 16.02
C ARG A 245 15.89 13.62 16.90
N MET A 246 17.00 12.90 17.06
CA MET A 246 18.09 13.23 17.99
C MET A 246 19.32 13.78 17.28
N ARG A 247 19.31 13.83 15.94
CA ARG A 247 20.49 14.14 15.12
C ARG A 247 20.18 15.25 14.12
N ARG A 248 21.22 15.96 13.70
CA ARG A 248 21.10 16.90 12.57
C ARG A 248 20.74 16.11 11.32
N TYR A 249 19.75 16.58 10.57
CA TYR A 249 19.21 15.87 9.41
C TYR A 249 20.27 15.51 8.37
N ALA A 250 21.23 16.41 8.10
CA ALA A 250 22.28 16.18 7.10
C ALA A 250 23.18 14.99 7.46
N ASP A 251 23.62 14.93 8.72
CA ASP A 251 24.50 13.86 9.22
C ASP A 251 23.74 12.54 9.32
N TRP A 252 22.53 12.57 9.89
CA TRP A 252 21.65 11.40 9.98
C TRP A 252 21.32 10.81 8.60
N LYS A 253 21.03 11.67 7.62
CA LYS A 253 20.72 11.28 6.25
C LYS A 253 21.90 10.54 5.61
N LYS A 254 23.12 11.05 5.78
CA LYS A 254 24.33 10.45 5.23
C LYS A 254 24.53 9.03 5.80
N ASP A 255 24.46 8.88 7.11
CA ASP A 255 24.61 7.57 7.76
C ASP A 255 23.53 6.58 7.32
N LEU A 256 22.28 7.05 7.18
CA LEU A 256 21.18 6.23 6.70
C LEU A 256 21.44 5.74 5.26
N GLU A 257 21.92 6.62 4.38
CA GLU A 257 22.25 6.29 2.99
C GLU A 257 23.41 5.28 2.92
N GLU A 258 24.44 5.45 3.74
CA GLU A 258 25.56 4.52 3.86
C GLU A 258 25.12 3.15 4.37
N ALA A 259 24.26 3.10 5.39
CA ALA A 259 23.73 1.87 5.94
C ALA A 259 22.86 1.12 4.92
N PHE A 260 21.99 1.82 4.18
CA PHE A 260 21.23 1.20 3.09
C PHE A 260 22.14 0.74 1.94
N LYS A 261 23.21 1.47 1.62
CA LYS A 261 24.19 1.05 0.61
C LYS A 261 24.88 -0.25 1.03
N ALA A 262 25.34 -0.33 2.28
CA ALA A 262 25.95 -1.54 2.84
C ALA A 262 24.95 -2.71 2.88
N TYR A 263 23.70 -2.44 3.26
CA TYR A 263 22.65 -3.44 3.27
C TYR A 263 22.37 -4.01 1.87
N LYS A 264 22.18 -3.15 0.86
CA LYS A 264 21.95 -3.57 -0.53
C LYS A 264 23.13 -4.31 -1.17
N ALA A 265 24.35 -4.04 -0.71
CA ALA A 265 25.55 -4.70 -1.21
C ALA A 265 25.76 -6.11 -0.62
N SER A 266 25.04 -6.46 0.45
CA SER A 266 25.18 -7.75 1.12
C SER A 266 24.66 -8.90 0.26
N GLU A 267 25.23 -10.09 0.44
CA GLU A 267 24.82 -11.25 -0.36
C GLU A 267 23.41 -11.70 0.00
N GLU A 268 23.05 -11.62 1.28
CA GLU A 268 21.72 -11.97 1.79
C GLU A 268 20.63 -11.10 1.15
N TYR A 269 20.93 -9.82 0.91
CA TYR A 269 20.01 -8.93 0.20
C TYR A 269 19.84 -9.36 -1.26
N LYS A 270 20.93 -9.71 -1.94
CA LYS A 270 20.91 -10.14 -3.34
C LYS A 270 20.18 -11.48 -3.49
N ASP A 271 20.39 -12.42 -2.58
CA ASP A 271 19.69 -13.70 -2.55
C ASP A 271 18.18 -13.50 -2.37
N LEU A 272 17.78 -12.71 -1.37
CA LEU A 272 16.37 -12.38 -1.14
C LEU A 272 15.76 -11.66 -2.35
N LYS A 273 16.48 -10.70 -2.93
CA LYS A 273 16.05 -10.00 -4.14
C LYS A 273 15.86 -10.95 -5.31
N GLY A 274 16.83 -11.83 -5.57
CA GLY A 274 16.79 -12.81 -6.65
C GLY A 274 15.61 -13.77 -6.49
N ALA A 275 15.32 -14.23 -5.27
CA ALA A 275 14.16 -15.06 -4.99
C ALA A 275 12.84 -14.32 -5.25
N ILE A 276 12.71 -13.07 -4.79
CA ILE A 276 11.52 -12.24 -5.06
C ILE A 276 11.32 -12.04 -6.56
N GLU A 277 12.39 -11.70 -7.29
CA GLU A 277 12.32 -11.48 -8.73
C GLU A 277 11.97 -12.77 -9.50
N SER A 278 12.49 -13.92 -9.05
CA SER A 278 12.11 -15.24 -9.57
C SER A 278 10.62 -15.53 -9.37
N ILE A 279 10.09 -15.28 -8.18
CA ILE A 279 8.66 -15.42 -7.87
C ILE A 279 7.82 -14.49 -8.76
N LEU A 280 8.20 -13.21 -8.86
CA LEU A 280 7.50 -12.22 -9.68
C LEU A 280 7.46 -12.56 -11.17
N SER A 281 8.43 -13.32 -11.68
CA SER A 281 8.45 -13.74 -13.10
C SER A 281 7.29 -14.67 -13.48
N ARG A 282 6.67 -15.32 -12.50
CA ARG A 282 5.56 -16.26 -12.67
C ARG A 282 4.33 -15.97 -11.80
N ALA A 283 4.41 -14.96 -10.92
CA ALA A 283 3.31 -14.56 -10.07
C ALA A 283 2.31 -13.70 -10.84
N ARG A 284 1.04 -13.82 -10.44
CA ARG A 284 0.02 -12.81 -10.71
C ARG A 284 -0.10 -11.91 -9.49
N VAL A 285 -0.75 -10.76 -9.64
CA VAL A 285 -0.98 -9.82 -8.53
C VAL A 285 -2.45 -9.57 -8.30
N LYS A 286 -2.81 -9.39 -7.03
CA LYS A 286 -4.09 -8.82 -6.61
C LYS A 286 -3.86 -7.41 -6.09
N TRP A 287 -4.47 -6.41 -6.72
CA TRP A 287 -4.44 -5.03 -6.26
C TRP A 287 -5.37 -4.87 -5.08
N HIS A 288 -4.91 -4.25 -3.98
CA HIS A 288 -5.75 -4.19 -2.79
C HIS A 288 -5.89 -2.82 -2.16
N GLU A 289 -4.91 -1.92 -2.32
CA GLU A 289 -4.96 -0.57 -1.75
C GLU A 289 -4.24 0.45 -2.63
N ALA A 290 -4.76 1.68 -2.66
CA ALA A 290 -4.08 2.83 -3.24
C ALA A 290 -3.85 3.87 -2.15
N ASN A 291 -2.75 4.61 -2.26
CA ASN A 291 -2.30 5.54 -1.24
C ASN A 291 -1.70 6.77 -1.90
N SER A 292 -2.30 7.94 -1.70
CA SER A 292 -1.69 9.22 -2.08
C SER A 292 -0.58 9.67 -1.13
N ARG A 293 -0.42 8.98 0.02
CA ARG A 293 0.62 9.22 1.02
C ARG A 293 1.47 7.96 1.12
N PHE A 294 2.76 8.14 0.95
CA PHE A 294 3.74 7.06 0.98
C PHE A 294 5.05 7.62 1.51
N ASP A 295 5.86 6.71 2.07
CA ASP A 295 7.23 7.03 2.42
C ASP A 295 8.03 7.32 1.13
N PHE A 296 8.78 8.41 1.14
CA PHE A 296 9.66 8.80 0.05
C PHE A 296 11.11 8.96 0.52
N ALA A 297 11.34 9.17 1.82
CA ALA A 297 12.63 9.60 2.34
C ALA A 297 13.45 8.48 2.99
N ILE A 298 12.80 7.52 3.67
CA ILE A 298 13.48 6.53 4.49
C ILE A 298 13.68 5.22 3.73
N ASN A 299 12.61 4.60 3.25
CA ASN A 299 12.67 3.30 2.60
C ASN A 299 12.69 3.46 1.09
N THR A 300 11.73 4.19 0.51
CA THR A 300 11.59 4.25 -0.96
C THR A 300 12.85 4.79 -1.63
N ARG A 301 13.36 5.96 -1.23
CA ARG A 301 14.60 6.51 -1.81
C ARG A 301 15.80 5.62 -1.60
N ASN A 302 16.00 5.12 -0.39
CA ASN A 302 17.25 4.41 -0.09
C ASN A 302 17.24 2.97 -0.64
N ALA A 303 16.08 2.32 -0.72
CA ALA A 303 15.92 1.00 -1.33
C ALA A 303 15.99 1.06 -2.87
N THR A 304 15.33 2.04 -3.50
CA THR A 304 15.23 2.11 -4.98
C THR A 304 16.29 2.98 -5.65
N GLY A 305 16.88 3.93 -4.93
CA GLY A 305 17.71 4.99 -5.51
C GLY A 305 16.92 6.14 -6.14
N ILE A 306 15.60 6.02 -6.27
CA ILE A 306 14.72 7.04 -6.84
C ILE A 306 14.15 7.91 -5.73
N ASN A 307 14.29 9.24 -5.82
CA ASN A 307 13.72 10.17 -4.85
C ASN A 307 12.40 10.77 -5.38
N PRO A 308 11.23 10.34 -4.87
CA PRO A 308 9.93 10.87 -5.34
C PRO A 308 9.75 12.37 -5.14
N ALA A 309 10.55 13.01 -4.27
CA ALA A 309 10.50 14.46 -4.10
C ALA A 309 10.86 15.21 -5.40
N TYR A 310 11.75 14.67 -6.23
CA TYR A 310 12.06 15.27 -7.53
C TYR A 310 10.85 15.19 -8.47
N THR A 311 10.16 14.06 -8.51
CA THR A 311 8.92 13.92 -9.29
C THR A 311 7.85 14.93 -8.85
N TYR A 312 7.71 15.21 -7.54
CA TYR A 312 6.82 16.29 -7.09
C TYR A 312 7.22 17.66 -7.64
N LEU A 313 8.52 17.97 -7.69
CA LEU A 313 9.03 19.23 -8.23
C LEU A 313 8.86 19.30 -9.75
N ASP A 314 9.14 18.22 -10.47
CA ASP A 314 9.01 18.14 -11.93
C ASP A 314 7.54 18.31 -12.35
N LEU A 315 6.63 17.61 -11.67
CA LEU A 315 5.18 17.80 -11.85
C LEU A 315 4.77 19.24 -11.53
N ALA A 316 5.37 19.84 -10.48
CA ALA A 316 5.08 21.20 -10.08
C ALA A 316 5.64 22.27 -11.05
N GLN A 317 6.69 21.97 -11.79
CA GLN A 317 7.25 22.86 -12.80
C GLN A 317 6.56 22.67 -14.16
N GLY A 318 6.35 21.42 -14.59
CA GLY A 318 5.74 21.08 -15.88
C GLY A 318 4.29 21.55 -16.03
N ALA A 319 3.53 21.66 -14.94
CA ALA A 319 2.19 22.27 -15.04
C ALA A 319 2.24 23.80 -15.14
N THR A 320 3.36 24.50 -14.91
CA THR A 320 3.42 25.96 -15.11
C THR A 320 3.66 26.38 -16.55
N THR A 321 4.12 25.46 -17.40
CA THR A 321 4.41 25.68 -18.83
C THR A 321 3.28 25.23 -19.77
N SER A 322 2.12 24.82 -19.22
CA SER A 322 0.89 24.44 -19.95
C SER A 322 -0.32 25.18 -19.41
#